data_AF-A0A918RPN7-F1
#
_entry.id   AF-A0A918RPN7-F1
#
_cell.length_a   1.000
_cell.length_b   1.000
_cell.length_c   1.000
_cell.angle_alpha   90.00
_cell.angle_beta   90.00
_cell.angle_gamma   90.00
#
_symmetry.space_group_name_H-M   'P 1'
#
loop_
_entity.id
_entity.type
_entity.pdbx_description
1 polymer ?
#
loop_
_entity_poly.entity_id
_entity_poly.type
_entity_poly.pdbx_seq_one_letter_code
_entity_poly.pdbx_strand_id
1 'polypeptide(L)'
;MEATIHPQVFKALMERQKLTQQGLADLSSVGIATIKRICSGKDSPKGKRSHTLKALAKALRVEVDILTACELPPSEEDEHLKSYVTIKAPVSRQTDLSFQAVEAMYGISRSAQIAMAPLFAALIAEASLKWRKERLQALGAIADQLDAIRGDNPLLQGSFARAWGAEKIEKQSIESKDVFGHSALKRLEEESQLASSDFDSNYDYDLDARLPYEWVSPFLVFLKDYAGSFAQPDIKIELGDDEGNPQIPSGIADYRIGADFIDEICGDNKWARIAIEFGHVSLRDIPKELLSPERASERQAYLASQMTDEKRWEHAKSRIEEHMAYLEARRLARLEAGMDQDDNEADASLFGNGPFEVTDELIRHEIKIIDEWGL
;
A
#
# COMPACT_ATOMS: atom_id res chain seq x y z
N MET A 1 -13.97 32.20 -45.39
CA MET A 1 -13.54 30.87 -45.86
C MET A 1 -14.80 30.07 -46.16
N GLU A 2 -14.95 29.57 -47.38
CA GLU A 2 -16.15 28.82 -47.79
C GLU A 2 -16.11 27.41 -47.22
N ALA A 3 -16.84 27.18 -46.12
CA ALA A 3 -16.96 25.87 -45.49
C ALA A 3 -17.76 24.91 -46.38
N THR A 4 -17.07 23.97 -47.01
CA THR A 4 -17.66 22.91 -47.84
C THR A 4 -17.74 21.62 -47.02
N ILE A 5 -18.92 21.00 -46.96
CA ILE A 5 -19.08 19.70 -46.26
C ILE A 5 -18.66 18.58 -47.21
N HIS A 6 -17.77 17.71 -46.74
CA HIS A 6 -17.34 16.54 -47.50
C HIS A 6 -18.41 15.42 -47.45
N PRO A 7 -18.97 14.99 -48.60
CA PRO A 7 -20.05 14.00 -48.62
C PRO A 7 -19.69 12.64 -48.02
N GLN A 8 -18.43 12.23 -48.15
CA GLN A 8 -17.93 10.95 -47.64
C GLN A 8 -17.86 10.94 -46.11
N VAL A 9 -17.27 11.99 -45.51
CA VAL A 9 -17.22 12.18 -44.05
C VAL A 9 -18.63 12.29 -43.46
N PHE A 10 -19.50 13.06 -44.12
CA PHE A 10 -20.88 13.24 -43.66
C PHE A 10 -21.69 11.93 -43.67
N LYS A 11 -21.54 11.09 -44.71
CA LYS A 11 -22.19 9.77 -44.77
C LYS A 11 -21.67 8.84 -43.69
N ALA A 12 -20.36 8.76 -43.53
CA ALA A 12 -19.74 7.90 -42.53
C ALA A 12 -20.14 8.31 -41.09
N LEU A 13 -20.26 9.62 -40.81
CA LEU A 13 -20.76 10.11 -39.52
C LEU A 13 -22.25 9.77 -39.31
N MET A 14 -23.08 9.83 -40.36
CA MET A 14 -24.48 9.39 -40.29
C MET A 14 -24.61 7.89 -40.02
N GLU A 15 -23.78 7.08 -40.69
CA GLU A 15 -23.73 5.62 -40.52
C GLU A 15 -23.30 5.25 -39.11
N ARG A 16 -22.27 5.92 -38.56
CA ARG A 16 -21.84 5.74 -37.15
C ARG A 16 -22.97 5.96 -36.16
N GLN A 17 -23.84 6.93 -36.41
CA GLN A 17 -24.98 7.22 -35.53
C GLN A 17 -26.25 6.48 -35.90
N LYS A 18 -26.20 5.56 -36.89
CA LYS A 18 -27.35 4.82 -37.41
C LYS A 18 -28.52 5.73 -37.82
N LEU A 19 -28.22 6.93 -38.30
CA LEU A 19 -29.22 7.92 -38.69
C LEU A 19 -29.56 7.82 -40.17
N THR A 20 -30.85 7.75 -40.48
CA THR A 20 -31.35 7.87 -41.86
C THR A 20 -31.36 9.34 -42.30
N GLN A 21 -31.39 9.59 -43.61
CA GLN A 21 -31.50 10.97 -44.14
C GLN A 21 -32.76 11.70 -43.69
N GLN A 22 -33.86 10.97 -43.48
CA GLN A 22 -35.10 11.51 -42.91
C GLN A 22 -34.92 11.81 -41.43
N GLY A 23 -34.36 10.87 -40.66
CA GLY A 23 -34.10 11.08 -39.23
C GLY A 23 -33.17 12.27 -38.95
N LEU A 24 -32.15 12.48 -39.79
CA LEU A 24 -31.28 13.65 -39.67
C LEU A 24 -31.98 14.96 -40.07
N ALA A 25 -32.90 14.93 -41.05
CA ALA A 25 -33.68 16.10 -41.43
C ALA A 25 -34.56 16.58 -40.27
N ASP A 26 -35.20 15.63 -39.60
CA ASP A 26 -36.08 15.88 -38.45
C ASP A 26 -35.27 16.41 -37.26
N LEU A 27 -34.08 15.84 -36.98
CA LEU A 27 -33.21 16.27 -35.87
C LEU A 27 -32.51 17.61 -36.09
N SER A 28 -32.08 17.90 -37.33
CA SER A 28 -31.35 19.13 -37.66
C SER A 28 -32.25 20.29 -38.08
N SER A 29 -33.55 20.04 -38.29
CA SER A 29 -34.48 20.99 -38.91
C SER A 29 -34.00 21.51 -40.29
N VAL A 30 -33.15 20.72 -40.97
CA VAL A 30 -32.66 21.02 -42.32
C VAL A 30 -33.46 20.19 -43.31
N GLY A 31 -34.02 20.84 -44.34
CA GLY A 31 -34.86 20.15 -45.32
C GLY A 31 -34.17 18.96 -45.98
N ILE A 32 -34.89 17.84 -46.12
CA ILE A 32 -34.37 16.57 -46.64
C ILE A 32 -33.73 16.69 -48.04
N ALA A 33 -34.24 17.59 -48.89
CA ALA A 33 -33.67 17.86 -50.20
C ALA A 33 -32.22 18.38 -50.09
N THR A 34 -31.94 19.18 -49.05
CA THR A 34 -30.60 19.69 -48.75
C THR A 34 -29.70 18.56 -48.29
N ILE A 35 -30.14 17.70 -47.36
CA ILE A 35 -29.34 16.56 -46.87
C ILE A 35 -29.02 15.58 -48.02
N LYS A 36 -30.01 15.26 -48.87
CA LYS A 36 -29.80 14.44 -50.08
C LYS A 36 -28.75 15.03 -51.02
N ARG A 37 -28.76 16.34 -51.21
CA ARG A 37 -27.79 17.06 -52.06
C ARG A 37 -26.37 17.02 -51.48
N ILE A 38 -26.24 17.08 -50.16
CA ILE A 38 -24.97 16.96 -49.45
C ILE A 38 -24.41 15.55 -49.58
N CYS A 39 -25.26 14.53 -49.41
CA CYS A 39 -24.86 13.14 -49.54
C CYS A 39 -24.54 12.74 -50.99
N SER A 40 -25.18 13.34 -51.99
CA SER A 40 -24.96 12.99 -53.40
C SER A 40 -23.77 13.72 -54.04
N GLY A 41 -23.31 14.83 -53.44
CA GLY A 41 -22.17 15.61 -53.91
C GLY A 41 -22.38 16.35 -55.24
N LYS A 42 -23.55 16.18 -55.90
CA LYS A 42 -23.79 16.66 -57.27
C LYS A 42 -24.04 18.16 -57.40
N ASP A 43 -24.33 18.86 -56.32
CA ASP A 43 -24.51 20.33 -56.30
C ASP A 43 -24.32 20.82 -54.87
N SER A 44 -23.22 20.46 -54.19
CA SER A 44 -22.95 21.01 -52.86
C SER A 44 -22.86 22.53 -52.98
N PRO A 45 -23.83 23.32 -52.47
CA PRO A 45 -23.84 24.75 -52.70
C PRO A 45 -22.59 25.33 -52.04
N LYS A 46 -21.74 25.99 -52.84
CA LYS A 46 -20.57 26.73 -52.35
C LYS A 46 -21.07 27.77 -51.33
N GLY A 47 -20.52 27.72 -50.12
CA GLY A 47 -20.91 28.61 -49.02
C GLY A 47 -22.27 28.28 -48.39
N LYS A 48 -22.37 27.15 -47.68
CA LYS A 48 -23.54 26.92 -46.82
C LYS A 48 -23.61 27.97 -45.72
N ARG A 49 -24.83 28.44 -45.43
CA ARG A 49 -25.09 29.35 -44.29
C ARG A 49 -24.57 28.71 -43.00
N SER A 50 -23.82 29.47 -42.22
CA SER A 50 -23.23 29.04 -40.94
C SER A 50 -24.24 28.39 -39.99
N HIS A 51 -25.50 28.84 -40.04
CA HIS A 51 -26.61 28.27 -39.29
C HIS A 51 -26.89 26.80 -39.65
N THR A 52 -26.87 26.43 -40.93
CA THR A 52 -27.11 25.05 -41.39
C THR A 52 -25.98 24.12 -40.99
N LEU A 53 -24.73 24.61 -41.02
CA LEU A 53 -23.57 23.86 -40.56
C LEU A 53 -23.65 23.57 -39.06
N LYS A 54 -23.96 24.59 -38.24
CA LYS A 54 -24.16 24.42 -36.79
C LYS A 54 -25.31 23.48 -36.47
N ALA A 55 -26.42 23.55 -37.21
CA ALA A 55 -27.56 22.67 -37.01
C ALA A 55 -27.24 21.19 -37.34
N LEU A 56 -26.50 20.95 -38.44
CA LEU A 56 -26.03 19.60 -38.79
C LEU A 56 -24.96 19.08 -37.82
N ALA A 57 -24.02 19.92 -37.41
CA ALA A 57 -23.00 19.60 -36.42
C ALA A 57 -23.62 19.21 -35.07
N LYS A 58 -24.60 20.00 -34.61
CA LYS A 58 -25.36 19.72 -33.38
C LYS A 58 -26.16 18.42 -33.47
N ALA A 59 -26.82 18.18 -34.61
CA ALA A 59 -27.60 16.94 -34.80
C ALA A 59 -26.70 15.69 -34.85
N LEU A 60 -25.51 15.82 -35.45
CA LEU A 60 -24.49 14.78 -35.51
C LEU A 60 -23.54 14.79 -34.30
N ARG A 61 -23.78 15.61 -33.26
CA ARG A 61 -22.93 15.72 -32.06
C ARG A 61 -21.42 15.84 -32.33
N VAL A 62 -21.05 16.50 -33.43
CA VAL A 62 -19.65 16.73 -33.81
C VAL A 62 -19.39 18.22 -33.94
N GLU A 63 -18.13 18.63 -33.86
CA GLU A 63 -17.74 20.01 -34.13
C GLU A 63 -17.90 20.36 -35.62
N VAL A 64 -18.12 21.65 -35.89
CA VAL A 64 -18.31 22.14 -37.27
C VAL A 64 -17.07 21.87 -38.13
N ASP A 65 -15.89 21.95 -37.52
CA ASP A 65 -14.60 21.76 -38.21
C ASP A 65 -14.43 20.33 -38.72
N ILE A 66 -14.97 19.35 -37.99
CA ILE A 66 -14.98 17.93 -38.36
C ILE A 66 -15.86 17.69 -39.60
N LEU A 67 -17.00 18.40 -39.72
CA LEU A 67 -17.86 18.29 -40.90
C LEU A 67 -17.22 18.87 -42.17
N THR A 68 -16.25 19.77 -42.01
CA THR A 68 -15.50 20.39 -43.10
C THR A 68 -14.13 19.76 -43.33
N ALA A 69 -13.72 18.80 -42.50
CA ALA A 69 -12.47 18.07 -42.67
C ALA A 69 -12.57 17.11 -43.87
N CYS A 70 -11.44 16.92 -44.57
CA CYS A 70 -11.32 15.95 -45.67
C CYS A 70 -11.27 14.51 -45.18
N GLU A 71 -10.88 14.28 -43.93
CA GLU A 71 -10.65 12.96 -43.35
C GLU A 71 -11.67 12.66 -42.24
N LEU A 72 -12.10 11.40 -42.17
CA LEU A 72 -13.02 10.93 -41.13
C LEU A 72 -12.23 10.78 -39.82
N PRO A 73 -12.63 11.42 -38.70
CA PRO A 73 -11.98 11.19 -37.43
C PRO A 73 -12.05 9.71 -37.04
N PRO A 74 -11.06 9.16 -36.33
CA PRO A 74 -11.16 7.81 -35.76
C PRO A 74 -12.42 7.67 -34.88
N SER A 75 -12.95 6.46 -34.74
CA SER A 75 -14.17 6.22 -33.95
C SER A 75 -13.87 6.46 -32.47
N GLU A 76 -14.68 7.26 -31.77
CA GLU A 76 -14.58 7.43 -30.31
C GLU A 76 -14.77 6.09 -29.55
N GLU A 77 -15.44 5.11 -30.18
CA GLU A 77 -15.59 3.75 -29.63
C GLU A 77 -14.24 3.03 -29.42
N ASP A 78 -13.17 3.39 -30.17
CA ASP A 78 -11.84 2.83 -29.97
C ASP A 78 -11.06 3.52 -28.82
N GLU A 79 -11.45 4.73 -28.41
CA GLU A 79 -10.81 5.47 -27.30
C GLU A 79 -11.37 5.07 -25.92
N HIS A 80 -12.66 4.71 -25.83
CA HIS A 80 -13.30 4.36 -24.56
C HIS A 80 -12.80 3.05 -23.92
N LEU A 81 -12.07 2.20 -24.66
CA LEU A 81 -11.45 0.99 -24.13
C LEU A 81 -10.12 1.24 -23.39
N LYS A 82 -9.63 2.48 -23.34
CA LYS A 82 -8.39 2.86 -22.62
C LYS A 82 -8.64 3.99 -21.60
N SER A 83 -9.76 3.96 -20.89
CA SER A 83 -9.99 4.90 -19.79
C SER A 83 -9.03 4.60 -18.63
N TYR A 84 -7.90 5.29 -18.60
CA TYR A 84 -7.01 5.30 -17.45
C TYR A 84 -7.73 5.98 -16.27
N VAL A 85 -7.80 5.29 -15.13
CA VAL A 85 -8.32 5.86 -13.88
C VAL A 85 -7.14 6.27 -13.00
N THR A 86 -7.20 7.48 -12.44
CA THR A 86 -6.19 7.95 -11.47
C THR A 86 -6.50 7.40 -10.08
N ILE A 87 -5.59 6.61 -9.52
CA ILE A 87 -5.65 6.18 -8.11
C ILE A 87 -4.95 7.24 -7.27
N LYS A 88 -5.69 7.94 -6.42
CA LYS A 88 -5.13 8.87 -5.43
C LYS A 88 -5.11 8.18 -4.08
N ALA A 89 -3.93 7.74 -3.65
CA ALA A 89 -3.71 7.22 -2.31
C ALA A 89 -2.46 7.89 -1.72
N PRO A 90 -2.51 8.36 -0.46
CA PRO A 90 -1.28 8.74 0.24
C PRO A 90 -0.42 7.48 0.43
N VAL A 91 0.88 7.62 0.23
CA VAL A 91 1.86 6.53 0.36
C VAL A 91 2.92 6.99 1.33
N SER A 92 3.32 6.11 2.27
CA SER A 92 4.40 6.42 3.22
C SER A 92 5.73 6.61 2.48
N ARG A 93 6.66 7.36 3.07
CA ARG A 93 8.01 7.55 2.50
C ARG A 93 8.74 6.24 2.31
N GLN A 94 8.62 5.33 3.27
CA GLN A 94 9.19 4.00 3.20
C GLN A 94 8.63 3.17 2.02
N THR A 95 7.32 3.27 1.76
CA THR A 95 6.71 2.61 0.61
C THR A 95 7.16 3.24 -0.70
N ASP A 96 7.29 4.57 -0.76
CA ASP A 96 7.83 5.27 -1.93
C ASP A 96 9.28 4.85 -2.24
N LEU A 97 10.13 4.76 -1.21
CA LEU A 97 11.49 4.26 -1.30
C LEU A 97 11.51 2.80 -1.80
N SER A 98 10.63 1.96 -1.27
CA SER A 98 10.49 0.57 -1.72
C SER A 98 10.15 0.47 -3.21
N PHE A 99 9.26 1.32 -3.73
CA PHE A 99 9.00 1.40 -5.18
C PHE A 99 10.26 1.76 -5.97
N GLN A 100 11.07 2.71 -5.47
CA GLN A 100 12.31 3.13 -6.12
C GLN A 100 13.38 2.03 -6.06
N ALA A 101 13.50 1.32 -4.94
CA ALA A 101 14.43 0.21 -4.77
C ALA A 101 14.10 -0.94 -5.74
N VAL A 102 12.83 -1.35 -5.84
CA VAL A 102 12.40 -2.37 -6.80
C VAL A 102 12.71 -1.97 -8.24
N GLU A 103 12.52 -0.70 -8.58
CA GLU A 103 12.86 -0.22 -9.92
C GLU A 103 14.37 -0.20 -10.18
N ALA A 104 15.17 0.22 -9.20
CA ALA A 104 16.62 0.24 -9.32
C ALA A 104 17.22 -1.18 -9.44
N MET A 105 16.71 -2.12 -8.63
CA MET A 105 17.20 -3.50 -8.59
C MET A 105 16.70 -4.36 -9.77
N TYR A 106 15.41 -4.22 -10.13
CA TYR A 106 14.75 -5.13 -11.07
C TYR A 106 14.31 -4.46 -12.38
N GLY A 107 14.44 -3.13 -12.52
CA GLY A 107 14.01 -2.39 -13.70
C GLY A 107 12.49 -2.28 -13.85
N ILE A 108 11.72 -2.63 -12.81
CA ILE A 108 10.26 -2.61 -12.86
C ILE A 108 9.77 -1.21 -12.46
N SER A 109 9.20 -0.47 -13.41
CA SER A 109 8.71 0.88 -13.16
C SER A 109 7.56 0.91 -12.14
N ARG A 110 7.42 2.01 -11.41
CA ARG A 110 6.33 2.21 -10.43
C ARG A 110 4.93 1.96 -11.01
N SER A 111 4.68 2.39 -12.26
CA SER A 111 3.40 2.15 -12.93
C SER A 111 3.14 0.66 -13.16
N ALA A 112 4.17 -0.10 -13.53
CA ALA A 112 4.08 -1.55 -13.69
C ALA A 112 3.89 -2.26 -12.34
N GLN A 113 4.58 -1.82 -11.29
CA GLN A 113 4.39 -2.32 -9.93
C GLN A 113 2.94 -2.13 -9.46
N ILE A 114 2.36 -0.95 -9.63
CA ILE A 114 0.96 -0.66 -9.29
C ILE A 114 0.00 -1.49 -10.14
N ALA A 115 0.25 -1.63 -11.45
CA ALA A 115 -0.60 -2.42 -12.34
C ALA A 115 -0.57 -3.92 -12.00
N MET A 116 0.57 -4.44 -11.56
CA MET A 116 0.72 -5.85 -11.16
C MET A 116 0.30 -6.13 -9.72
N ALA A 117 0.19 -5.10 -8.86
CA ALA A 117 -0.10 -5.27 -7.44
C ALA A 117 -1.35 -6.13 -7.15
N PRO A 118 -2.49 -5.99 -7.84
CA PRO A 118 -3.66 -6.85 -7.61
C PRO A 118 -3.38 -8.33 -7.94
N LEU A 119 -2.63 -8.60 -9.01
CA LEU A 119 -2.26 -9.96 -9.41
C LEU A 119 -1.30 -10.57 -8.37
N PHE A 120 -0.26 -9.84 -7.97
CA PHE A 120 0.69 -10.32 -6.96
C PHE A 120 0.01 -10.52 -5.61
N ALA A 121 -0.87 -9.62 -5.18
CA ALA A 121 -1.64 -9.78 -3.96
C ALA A 121 -2.50 -11.06 -3.98
N ALA A 122 -3.20 -11.33 -5.09
CA ALA A 122 -3.99 -12.55 -5.25
C ALA A 122 -3.12 -13.82 -5.22
N LEU A 123 -1.98 -13.83 -5.93
CA LEU A 123 -1.07 -14.96 -5.96
C LEU A 123 -0.43 -15.25 -4.60
N ILE A 124 0.02 -14.20 -3.90
CA ILE A 124 0.64 -14.30 -2.58
C ILE A 124 -0.40 -14.73 -1.53
N ALA A 125 -1.63 -14.23 -1.62
CA ALA A 125 -2.74 -14.67 -0.77
C ALA A 125 -3.05 -16.17 -0.94
N GLU A 126 -3.20 -16.64 -2.17
CA GLU A 126 -3.46 -18.06 -2.45
C GLU A 126 -2.26 -18.95 -2.05
N ALA A 127 -1.02 -18.45 -2.23
CA ALA A 127 0.18 -19.13 -1.75
C ALA A 127 0.21 -19.25 -0.21
N SER A 128 -0.18 -18.18 0.50
CA SER A 128 -0.33 -18.20 1.96
C SER A 128 -1.37 -19.22 2.42
N LEU A 129 -2.55 -19.21 1.82
CA LEU A 129 -3.62 -20.18 2.15
C LEU A 129 -3.18 -21.63 1.89
N LYS A 130 -2.47 -21.86 0.78
CA LYS A 130 -1.90 -23.17 0.47
C LYS A 130 -0.87 -23.59 1.53
N TRP A 131 0.06 -22.71 1.88
CA TRP A 131 1.08 -22.95 2.90
C TRP A 131 0.46 -23.24 4.28
N ARG A 132 -0.59 -22.51 4.66
CA ARG A 132 -1.34 -22.73 5.90
C ARG A 132 -2.01 -24.11 5.91
N LYS A 133 -2.61 -24.50 4.78
CA LYS A 133 -3.22 -25.83 4.61
C LYS A 133 -2.20 -26.96 4.74
N GLU A 134 -1.02 -26.82 4.15
CA GLU A 134 0.06 -27.81 4.26
C GLU A 134 0.55 -27.94 5.72
N ARG A 135 0.71 -26.83 6.43
CA ARG A 135 1.05 -26.84 7.87
C ARG A 135 -0.06 -27.45 8.72
N LEU A 136 -1.33 -27.15 8.43
CA LEU A 136 -2.46 -27.74 9.14
C LEU A 136 -2.52 -29.26 8.94
N GLN A 137 -2.22 -29.76 7.74
CA GLN A 137 -2.13 -31.20 7.47
C GLN A 137 -0.97 -31.86 8.25
N ALA A 138 0.19 -31.20 8.32
CA ALA A 138 1.30 -31.68 9.13
C ALA A 138 0.95 -31.71 10.62
N LEU A 139 0.22 -30.69 11.12
CA LEU A 139 -0.28 -30.65 12.49
C LEU A 139 -1.30 -31.77 12.77
N GLY A 140 -2.24 -32.02 11.84
CA GLY A 140 -3.19 -33.13 11.98
C GLY A 140 -2.50 -34.49 12.11
N ALA A 141 -1.45 -34.73 11.31
CA ALA A 141 -0.67 -35.97 11.42
C ALA A 141 0.07 -36.11 12.78
N ILE A 142 0.50 -35.00 13.37
CA ILE A 142 1.11 -34.98 14.72
C ILE A 142 0.02 -35.16 15.78
N ALA A 143 -1.15 -34.53 15.61
CA ALA A 143 -2.29 -34.66 16.51
C ALA A 143 -2.79 -36.11 16.59
N ASP A 144 -2.87 -36.82 15.47
CA ASP A 144 -3.22 -38.25 15.43
C ASP A 144 -2.24 -39.12 16.25
N GLN A 145 -0.95 -38.82 16.18
CA GLN A 145 0.07 -39.51 16.97
C GLN A 145 -0.07 -39.20 18.46
N LEU A 146 -0.35 -37.95 18.79
CA LEU A 146 -0.56 -37.51 20.16
C LEU A 146 -1.87 -38.11 20.73
N ASP A 147 -2.94 -38.23 19.95
CA ASP A 147 -4.21 -38.84 20.38
C ASP A 147 -4.05 -40.31 20.75
N ALA A 148 -3.16 -41.03 20.04
CA ALA A 148 -2.79 -42.41 20.41
C ALA A 148 -2.13 -42.50 21.80
N ILE A 149 -1.47 -41.43 22.28
CA ILE A 149 -0.85 -41.34 23.61
C ILE A 149 -1.86 -40.83 24.66
N ARG A 150 -2.87 -40.06 24.23
CA ARG A 150 -3.88 -39.42 25.11
C ARG A 150 -4.62 -40.39 26.01
N GLY A 151 -4.88 -41.62 25.52
CA GLY A 151 -5.60 -42.66 26.27
C GLY A 151 -4.99 -42.96 27.65
N ASP A 152 -3.70 -42.69 27.83
CA ASP A 152 -2.94 -43.04 29.03
C ASP A 152 -2.63 -41.85 29.95
N ASN A 153 -2.95 -40.59 29.56
CA ASN A 153 -2.60 -39.41 30.36
C ASN A 153 -3.71 -38.33 30.42
N PRO A 154 -4.51 -38.28 31.50
CA PRO A 154 -5.58 -37.30 31.67
C PRO A 154 -5.09 -35.85 31.79
N LEU A 155 -3.81 -35.63 32.15
CA LEU A 155 -3.25 -34.27 32.27
C LEU A 155 -3.15 -33.55 30.93
N LEU A 156 -3.15 -34.29 29.82
CA LEU A 156 -3.02 -33.71 28.49
C LEU A 156 -4.37 -33.33 27.86
N GLN A 157 -5.49 -33.78 28.43
CA GLN A 157 -6.83 -33.66 27.81
C GLN A 157 -7.21 -32.22 27.46
N GLY A 158 -6.88 -31.25 28.32
CA GLY A 158 -7.15 -29.82 28.06
C GLY A 158 -6.30 -29.24 26.93
N SER A 159 -5.02 -29.63 26.83
CA SER A 159 -4.15 -29.18 25.74
C SER A 159 -4.58 -29.76 24.38
N PHE A 160 -5.07 -31.01 24.37
CA PHE A 160 -5.65 -31.63 23.18
C PHE A 160 -6.92 -30.92 22.69
N ALA A 161 -7.87 -30.65 23.60
CA ALA A 161 -9.12 -29.98 23.24
C ALA A 161 -8.85 -28.61 22.60
N ARG A 162 -7.89 -27.85 23.14
CA ARG A 162 -7.45 -26.56 22.59
C ARG A 162 -6.82 -26.70 21.21
N ALA A 163 -5.92 -27.66 21.02
CA ALA A 163 -5.29 -27.90 19.72
C ALA A 163 -6.33 -28.25 18.64
N TRP A 164 -7.32 -29.09 18.98
CA TRP A 164 -8.39 -29.48 18.06
C TRP A 164 -9.36 -28.33 17.73
N GLY A 165 -9.67 -27.51 18.74
CA GLY A 165 -10.45 -26.27 18.56
C GLY A 165 -9.73 -25.32 17.59
N ALA A 166 -8.44 -25.08 17.83
CA ALA A 166 -7.61 -24.25 16.97
C ALA A 166 -7.50 -24.79 15.54
N GLU A 167 -7.32 -26.11 15.36
CA GLU A 167 -7.30 -26.74 14.03
C GLU A 167 -8.60 -26.49 13.26
N LYS A 168 -9.75 -26.66 13.94
CA LYS A 168 -11.07 -26.45 13.34
C LYS A 168 -11.28 -24.97 12.96
N ILE A 169 -10.88 -24.04 13.83
CA ILE A 169 -10.96 -22.61 13.56
C ILE A 169 -10.09 -22.26 12.35
N GLU A 170 -8.85 -22.76 12.31
CA GLU A 170 -7.91 -22.51 11.23
C GLU A 170 -8.43 -23.06 9.90
N LYS A 171 -8.99 -24.27 9.89
CA LYS A 171 -9.61 -24.85 8.69
C LYS A 171 -10.72 -23.95 8.14
N GLN A 172 -11.58 -23.42 9.01
CA GLN A 172 -12.65 -22.51 8.60
C GLN A 172 -12.11 -21.17 8.07
N SER A 173 -11.04 -20.65 8.67
CA SER A 173 -10.35 -19.44 8.21
C SER A 173 -9.76 -19.62 6.80
N ILE A 174 -9.17 -20.78 6.52
CA ILE A 174 -8.66 -21.11 5.18
C ILE A 174 -9.82 -21.21 4.17
N GLU A 175 -10.90 -21.91 4.53
CA GLU A 175 -12.09 -22.08 3.67
C GLU A 175 -12.78 -20.74 3.36
N SER A 176 -12.77 -19.79 4.30
CA SER A 176 -13.34 -18.46 4.13
C SER A 176 -12.39 -17.45 3.44
N LYS A 177 -11.17 -17.88 3.08
CA LYS A 177 -10.10 -17.03 2.52
C LYS A 177 -9.71 -15.87 3.44
N ASP A 178 -9.74 -16.08 4.75
CA ASP A 178 -9.26 -15.11 5.74
C ASP A 178 -7.73 -15.11 5.78
N VAL A 179 -7.12 -14.43 4.80
CA VAL A 179 -5.66 -14.40 4.57
C VAL A 179 -4.90 -13.96 5.82
N PHE A 180 -5.36 -12.88 6.46
CA PHE A 180 -4.72 -12.29 7.64
C PHE A 180 -5.03 -13.02 8.94
N GLY A 181 -5.99 -13.96 8.94
CA GLY A 181 -6.37 -14.73 10.11
C GLY A 181 -7.17 -13.95 11.16
N HIS A 182 -7.67 -12.74 10.85
CA HIS A 182 -8.37 -11.90 11.84
C HIS A 182 -9.60 -12.60 12.44
N SER A 183 -10.33 -13.35 11.62
CA SER A 183 -11.51 -14.08 12.10
C SER A 183 -11.14 -15.31 12.92
N ALA A 184 -10.01 -15.96 12.57
CA ALA A 184 -9.48 -17.09 13.32
C ALA A 184 -9.02 -16.66 14.71
N LEU A 185 -8.19 -15.62 14.75
CA LEU A 185 -7.66 -15.01 15.97
C LEU A 185 -8.83 -14.63 16.87
N LYS A 186 -9.74 -13.77 16.41
CA LYS A 186 -10.89 -13.35 17.24
C LYS A 186 -11.65 -14.52 17.87
N ARG A 187 -11.88 -15.62 17.14
CA ARG A 187 -12.57 -16.80 17.68
C ARG A 187 -11.74 -17.58 18.71
N LEU A 188 -10.44 -17.71 18.48
CA LEU A 188 -9.53 -18.27 19.49
C LEU A 188 -9.59 -17.45 20.78
N GLU A 189 -9.86 -16.16 20.67
CA GLU A 189 -9.82 -15.23 21.80
C GLU A 189 -11.08 -15.42 22.63
N GLU A 190 -12.22 -15.46 21.93
CA GLU A 190 -13.52 -15.80 22.49
C GLU A 190 -13.48 -17.19 23.17
N GLU A 191 -12.89 -18.21 22.53
CA GLU A 191 -12.74 -19.54 23.13
C GLU A 191 -11.83 -19.53 24.37
N SER A 192 -10.73 -18.77 24.34
CA SER A 192 -9.82 -18.63 25.48
C SER A 192 -10.49 -17.90 26.64
N GLN A 193 -11.22 -16.82 26.37
CA GLN A 193 -11.95 -16.05 27.39
C GLN A 193 -13.04 -16.89 28.06
N LEU A 194 -13.79 -17.68 27.27
CA LEU A 194 -14.77 -18.62 27.80
C LEU A 194 -14.12 -19.67 28.71
N ALA A 195 -13.00 -20.25 28.28
CA ALA A 195 -12.26 -21.23 29.07
C ALA A 195 -11.71 -20.64 30.40
N SER A 196 -11.32 -19.37 30.39
CA SER A 196 -10.85 -18.67 31.59
C SER A 196 -11.98 -18.26 32.54
N SER A 197 -13.19 -18.01 32.02
CA SER A 197 -14.35 -17.57 32.84
C SER A 197 -14.86 -18.63 33.83
N ASP A 198 -14.52 -19.91 33.61
CA ASP A 198 -14.84 -21.02 34.50
C ASP A 198 -13.85 -21.16 35.68
N PHE A 199 -12.73 -20.43 35.67
CA PHE A 199 -11.80 -20.39 36.79
C PHE A 199 -12.22 -19.34 37.82
N ASP A 200 -12.30 -19.74 39.09
CA ASP A 200 -12.68 -18.88 40.21
C ASP A 200 -11.71 -17.69 40.30
N SER A 201 -12.22 -16.49 40.07
CA SER A 201 -11.49 -15.22 39.96
C SER A 201 -10.79 -14.78 41.25
N ASN A 202 -10.80 -15.61 42.29
CA ASN A 202 -10.16 -15.36 43.58
C ASN A 202 -8.65 -15.68 43.59
N TYR A 203 -8.13 -16.33 42.55
CA TYR A 203 -6.70 -16.41 42.34
C TYR A 203 -6.32 -15.37 41.30
N ASP A 204 -5.86 -14.23 41.79
CA ASP A 204 -5.20 -13.18 41.04
C ASP A 204 -3.86 -13.74 40.54
N TYR A 205 -3.93 -14.61 39.54
CA TYR A 205 -2.75 -14.98 38.80
C TYR A 205 -2.40 -13.76 37.96
N ASP A 206 -1.29 -13.13 38.34
CA ASP A 206 -0.50 -12.16 37.58
C ASP A 206 0.10 -12.82 36.31
N LEU A 207 -0.66 -13.70 35.66
CA LEU A 207 -0.47 -14.13 34.30
C LEU A 207 -0.82 -12.90 33.48
N ASP A 208 0.20 -12.11 33.18
CA ASP A 208 0.17 -10.99 32.24
C ASP A 208 -0.78 -11.38 31.10
N ALA A 209 -2.02 -10.88 31.16
CA ALA A 209 -3.10 -11.25 30.24
C ALA A 209 -2.87 -10.70 28.83
N ARG A 210 -1.64 -10.21 28.59
CA ARG A 210 -0.99 -10.15 27.30
C ARG A 210 -0.96 -11.57 26.75
N LEU A 211 -2.09 -11.93 26.15
CA LEU A 211 -2.19 -12.97 25.14
C LEU A 211 -0.91 -12.88 24.33
N PRO A 212 -0.11 -13.94 24.31
CA PRO A 212 1.27 -13.82 23.92
C PRO A 212 1.33 -13.20 22.53
N TYR A 213 2.43 -12.52 22.28
CA TYR A 213 3.05 -12.09 21.03
C TYR A 213 2.96 -13.11 19.84
N GLU A 214 2.25 -14.23 20.04
CA GLU A 214 1.91 -15.36 19.17
C GLU A 214 0.73 -15.09 18.23
N TRP A 215 0.02 -13.97 18.37
CA TRP A 215 -1.12 -13.61 17.52
C TRP A 215 -0.70 -12.80 16.29
N VAL A 216 0.55 -13.00 15.87
CA VAL A 216 1.05 -12.52 14.59
C VAL A 216 0.15 -13.06 13.50
N SER A 217 -0.33 -12.17 12.64
CA SER A 217 -1.11 -12.57 11.47
C SER A 217 -0.43 -13.74 10.75
N PRO A 218 -1.12 -14.87 10.49
CA PRO A 218 -0.54 -16.01 9.77
C PRO A 218 0.05 -15.62 8.42
N PHE A 219 -0.49 -14.55 7.81
CA PHE A 219 0.04 -13.98 6.59
C PHE A 219 1.46 -13.42 6.75
N LEU A 220 1.75 -12.74 7.86
CA LEU A 220 3.08 -12.18 8.13
C LEU A 220 4.11 -13.28 8.41
N VAL A 221 3.71 -14.32 9.15
CA VAL A 221 4.54 -15.51 9.36
C VAL A 221 4.86 -16.16 8.01
N PHE A 222 3.85 -16.33 7.16
CA PHE A 222 4.05 -16.83 5.80
C PHE A 222 4.99 -15.93 4.99
N LEU A 223 4.80 -14.61 4.99
CA LEU A 223 5.64 -13.69 4.22
C LEU A 223 7.11 -13.76 4.67
N LYS A 224 7.37 -13.86 5.98
CA LYS A 224 8.71 -14.02 6.54
C LYS A 224 9.36 -15.34 6.10
N ASP A 225 8.64 -16.46 6.24
CA ASP A 225 9.11 -17.78 5.77
C ASP A 225 9.35 -17.77 4.25
N TYR A 226 8.42 -17.16 3.50
CA TYR A 226 8.48 -17.09 2.04
C TYR A 226 9.64 -16.22 1.57
N ALA A 227 9.86 -15.06 2.18
CA ALA A 227 11.01 -14.21 1.91
C ALA A 227 12.34 -14.93 2.25
N GLY A 228 12.39 -15.62 3.39
CA GLY A 228 13.57 -16.41 3.80
C GLY A 228 13.89 -17.59 2.88
N SER A 229 12.95 -18.02 2.03
CA SER A 229 13.17 -19.12 1.08
C SER A 229 13.97 -18.72 -0.16
N PHE A 230 14.14 -17.42 -0.43
CA PHE A 230 14.96 -16.95 -1.54
C PHE A 230 16.45 -16.98 -1.16
N ALA A 231 17.34 -17.23 -2.13
CA ALA A 231 18.77 -17.43 -1.88
C ALA A 231 19.50 -16.14 -1.45
N GLN A 232 19.00 -14.97 -1.84
CA GLN A 232 19.54 -13.64 -1.51
C GLN A 232 18.36 -12.63 -1.42
N PRO A 233 17.48 -12.75 -0.42
CA PRO A 233 16.38 -11.82 -0.29
C PRO A 233 16.93 -10.51 0.27
N ASP A 234 17.07 -9.50 -0.59
CA ASP A 234 17.24 -8.12 -0.12
C ASP A 234 15.86 -7.54 0.27
N ILE A 235 15.15 -8.29 1.11
CA ILE A 235 13.83 -7.97 1.64
C ILE A 235 13.89 -8.30 3.12
N LYS A 236 13.91 -7.26 3.96
CA LYS A 236 13.85 -7.39 5.42
C LYS A 236 12.40 -7.17 5.83
N ILE A 237 11.78 -8.19 6.42
CA ILE A 237 10.44 -8.11 7.00
C ILE A 237 10.61 -8.10 8.51
N GLU A 238 10.31 -6.97 9.12
CA GLU A 238 10.36 -6.80 10.56
C GLU A 238 8.95 -7.04 11.10
N LEU A 239 8.83 -8.06 11.96
CA LEU A 239 7.62 -8.26 12.75
C LEU A 239 7.65 -7.19 13.84
N GLY A 240 7.26 -5.97 13.49
CA GLY A 240 7.17 -4.86 14.43
C GLY A 240 6.00 -5.05 15.39
N ASP A 241 6.19 -4.66 16.65
CA ASP A 241 5.15 -4.45 17.66
C ASP A 241 4.42 -3.11 17.42
N ASP A 242 4.05 -2.85 16.16
CA ASP A 242 3.49 -1.56 15.75
C ASP A 242 1.99 -1.44 16.06
N GLU A 243 1.57 -1.98 17.22
CA GLU A 243 0.26 -1.70 17.82
C GLU A 243 0.05 -0.19 18.04
N GLY A 244 1.13 0.60 18.03
CA GLY A 244 1.10 2.06 18.20
C GLY A 244 0.97 2.89 16.92
N ASN A 245 1.06 2.32 15.71
CA ASN A 245 1.01 3.11 14.47
C ASN A 245 -0.36 2.98 13.77
N PRO A 246 -1.32 3.89 14.03
CA PRO A 246 -2.67 3.82 13.46
C PRO A 246 -2.70 4.01 11.94
N GLN A 247 -1.57 4.37 11.32
CA GLN A 247 -1.46 4.55 9.87
C GLN A 247 -1.15 3.26 9.11
N ILE A 248 -0.66 2.22 9.79
CA ILE A 248 -0.42 0.91 9.19
C ILE A 248 -1.72 0.11 9.28
N PRO A 249 -2.30 -0.33 8.15
CA PRO A 249 -3.46 -1.21 8.19
C PRO A 249 -3.14 -2.46 9.02
N SER A 250 -4.01 -2.78 9.98
CA SER A 250 -3.88 -3.96 10.84
C SER A 250 -3.51 -5.20 10.01
N GLY A 251 -2.43 -5.89 10.41
CA GLY A 251 -1.93 -7.10 9.76
C GLY A 251 -0.86 -6.88 8.68
N ILE A 252 -0.38 -5.65 8.47
CA ILE A 252 0.78 -5.37 7.60
C ILE A 252 2.03 -5.16 8.49
N ALA A 253 3.10 -5.89 8.19
CA ALA A 253 4.39 -5.74 8.87
C ALA A 253 5.16 -4.55 8.31
N ASP A 254 6.07 -4.03 9.11
CA ASP A 254 7.12 -3.16 8.59
C ASP A 254 8.06 -3.97 7.69
N TYR A 255 8.39 -3.37 6.55
CA TYR A 255 9.28 -3.99 5.58
C TYR A 255 10.22 -2.98 4.95
N ARG A 256 11.39 -3.50 4.57
CA ARG A 256 12.41 -2.77 3.81
C ARG A 256 12.78 -3.61 2.62
N ILE A 257 12.52 -3.08 1.42
CA ILE A 257 12.97 -3.68 0.17
C ILE A 257 14.25 -2.98 -0.27
N GLY A 258 15.27 -3.75 -0.64
CA GLY A 258 16.56 -3.23 -1.05
C GLY A 258 17.39 -2.73 0.12
N ALA A 259 17.22 -3.27 1.33
CA ALA A 259 17.92 -2.76 2.51
C ALA A 259 19.44 -2.81 2.34
N ASP A 260 19.98 -3.92 1.84
CA ASP A 260 21.41 -4.08 1.59
C ASP A 260 21.87 -3.17 0.43
N PHE A 261 21.03 -3.01 -0.60
CA PHE A 261 21.26 -2.04 -1.68
C PHE A 261 21.31 -0.58 -1.16
N ILE A 262 20.40 -0.19 -0.26
CA ILE A 262 20.39 1.12 0.37
C ILE A 262 21.62 1.29 1.27
N ASP A 263 21.99 0.25 2.02
CA ASP A 263 23.18 0.24 2.87
C ASP A 263 24.46 0.37 2.01
N GLU A 264 24.53 -0.25 0.83
CA GLU A 264 25.65 -0.06 -0.12
C GLU A 264 25.73 1.39 -0.65
N ILE A 265 24.57 2.01 -0.92
CA ILE A 265 24.50 3.40 -1.37
C ILE A 265 24.96 4.37 -0.28
N CYS A 266 24.51 4.16 0.96
CA CYS A 266 24.73 5.07 2.08
C CYS A 266 26.01 4.79 2.88
N GLY A 267 26.55 3.58 2.79
CA GLY A 267 27.56 3.06 3.71
C GLY A 267 27.22 3.38 5.16
N ASP A 268 28.24 3.80 5.91
CA ASP A 268 28.10 4.12 7.34
C ASP A 268 27.57 5.56 7.59
N ASN A 269 27.26 6.32 6.55
CA ASN A 269 26.80 7.70 6.70
C ASN A 269 25.29 7.76 6.96
N LYS A 270 24.93 7.99 8.22
CA LYS A 270 23.53 8.03 8.65
C LYS A 270 22.74 9.18 8.05
N TRP A 271 23.34 10.35 7.87
CA TRP A 271 22.64 11.46 7.23
C TRP A 271 22.35 11.16 5.77
N ALA A 272 23.23 10.41 5.09
CA ALA A 272 22.94 9.90 3.75
C ALA A 272 21.74 8.94 3.77
N ARG A 273 21.70 8.04 4.75
CA ARG A 273 20.59 7.09 4.96
C ARG A 273 19.26 7.82 5.25
N ILE A 274 19.25 8.72 6.21
CA ILE A 274 18.09 9.55 6.58
C ILE A 274 17.61 10.37 5.38
N ALA A 275 18.54 10.93 4.59
CA ALA A 275 18.19 11.69 3.39
C ALA A 275 17.36 10.86 2.40
N ILE A 276 17.69 9.58 2.23
CA ILE A 276 16.97 8.66 1.34
C ILE A 276 15.68 8.15 1.99
N GLU A 277 15.73 7.66 3.23
CA GLU A 277 14.59 7.07 3.94
C GLU A 277 13.44 8.07 4.15
N PHE A 278 13.75 9.34 4.39
CA PHE A 278 12.75 10.41 4.55
C PHE A 278 12.39 11.10 3.22
N GLY A 279 12.99 10.67 2.11
CA GLY A 279 12.68 11.16 0.77
C GLY A 279 13.17 12.59 0.49
N HIS A 280 14.22 13.04 1.18
CA HIS A 280 14.94 14.27 0.81
C HIS A 280 15.76 14.08 -0.47
N VAL A 281 16.13 12.84 -0.78
CA VAL A 281 16.77 12.44 -2.04
C VAL A 281 16.08 11.21 -2.61
N SER A 282 15.69 11.29 -3.87
CA SER A 282 15.24 10.13 -4.64
C SER A 282 16.44 9.35 -5.18
N LEU A 283 16.37 8.03 -5.21
CA LEU A 283 17.38 7.17 -5.82
C LEU A 283 17.65 7.52 -7.29
N ARG A 284 16.62 8.03 -7.99
CA ARG A 284 16.73 8.45 -9.39
C ARG A 284 17.48 9.78 -9.57
N ASP A 285 17.53 10.60 -8.53
CA ASP A 285 18.16 11.91 -8.56
C ASP A 285 19.66 11.82 -8.22
N ILE A 286 20.14 10.66 -7.74
CA ILE A 286 21.55 10.40 -7.51
C ILE A 286 22.30 10.45 -8.85
N PRO A 287 23.32 11.32 -9.01
CA PRO A 287 24.12 11.38 -10.22
C PRO A 287 24.70 10.01 -10.59
N LYS A 288 24.55 9.61 -11.85
CA LYS A 288 25.00 8.30 -12.33
C LYS A 288 26.49 8.08 -12.14
N GLU A 289 27.29 9.16 -12.21
CA GLU A 289 28.72 9.05 -12.00
C GLU A 289 29.09 8.75 -10.54
N LEU A 290 28.18 8.97 -9.58
CA LEU A 290 28.37 8.67 -8.15
C LEU A 290 27.91 7.25 -7.77
N LEU A 291 27.20 6.55 -8.66
CA LEU A 291 26.74 5.17 -8.40
C LEU A 291 27.87 4.13 -8.55
N SER A 292 29.06 4.51 -9.01
CA SER A 292 30.19 3.58 -9.05
C SER A 292 30.67 3.23 -7.63
N PRO A 293 31.12 1.98 -7.40
CA PRO A 293 31.64 1.57 -6.09
C PRO A 293 32.89 2.38 -5.68
N GLU A 294 33.69 2.81 -6.66
CA GLU A 294 34.89 3.63 -6.44
C GLU A 294 34.58 5.02 -5.88
N ARG A 295 33.36 5.54 -6.07
CA ARG A 295 32.92 6.86 -5.62
C ARG A 295 31.94 6.80 -4.45
N ALA A 296 31.98 5.71 -3.68
CA ALA A 296 31.13 5.53 -2.50
C ALA A 296 31.21 6.72 -1.53
N SER A 297 32.42 7.16 -1.13
CA SER A 297 32.57 8.29 -0.20
C SER A 297 32.02 9.61 -0.75
N GLU A 298 32.19 9.87 -2.04
CA GLU A 298 31.65 11.08 -2.70
C GLU A 298 30.12 11.03 -2.79
N ARG A 299 29.55 9.85 -3.09
CA ARG A 299 28.11 9.61 -3.08
C ARG A 299 27.52 9.87 -1.70
N GLN A 300 28.14 9.33 -0.65
CA GLN A 300 27.70 9.52 0.73
C GLN A 300 27.75 10.98 1.16
N ALA A 301 28.84 11.69 0.82
CA ALA A 301 28.96 13.12 1.10
C ALA A 301 27.89 13.94 0.36
N TYR A 302 27.62 13.62 -0.90
CA TYR A 302 26.53 14.23 -1.68
C TYR A 302 25.18 14.02 -1.00
N LEU A 303 24.83 12.78 -0.64
CA LEU A 303 23.57 12.48 0.03
C LEU A 303 23.44 13.21 1.38
N ALA A 304 24.48 13.16 2.21
CA ALA A 304 24.50 13.83 3.51
C ALA A 304 24.40 15.36 3.40
N SER A 305 24.92 15.96 2.32
CA SER A 305 24.77 17.40 2.05
C SER A 305 23.35 17.83 1.72
N GLN A 306 22.46 16.90 1.36
CA GLN A 306 21.05 17.21 1.13
C GLN A 306 20.28 17.40 2.45
N MET A 307 20.87 16.96 3.57
CA MET A 307 20.43 17.22 4.94
C MET A 307 21.07 18.51 5.46
N THR A 308 20.42 19.64 5.18
CA THR A 308 20.79 20.95 5.77
C THR A 308 20.59 20.94 7.28
N ASP A 309 21.26 21.82 8.01
CA ASP A 309 21.16 21.91 9.47
C ASP A 309 19.70 22.06 9.94
N GLU A 310 18.90 22.82 9.20
CA GLU A 310 17.45 22.97 9.43
C GLU A 310 16.71 21.64 9.31
N LYS A 311 16.98 20.84 8.27
CA LYS A 311 16.36 19.51 8.10
C LYS A 311 16.82 18.52 9.15
N ARG A 312 18.12 18.58 9.54
CA ARG A 312 18.67 17.75 10.62
C ARG A 312 17.97 18.06 11.94
N TRP A 313 17.77 19.35 12.21
CA TRP A 313 17.03 19.83 13.37
C TRP A 313 15.58 19.36 13.38
N GLU A 314 14.86 19.54 12.27
CA GLU A 314 13.47 19.10 12.12
C GLU A 314 13.35 17.58 12.32
N HIS A 315 14.26 16.80 11.73
CA HIS A 315 14.26 15.34 11.89
C HIS A 315 14.52 14.92 13.34
N ALA A 316 15.56 15.47 13.98
CA ALA A 316 15.87 15.18 15.38
C ALA A 316 14.71 15.58 16.31
N LYS A 317 14.08 16.73 16.05
CA LYS A 317 12.89 17.18 16.76
C LYS A 317 11.73 16.19 16.61
N SER A 318 11.42 15.77 15.38
CA SER A 318 10.34 14.79 15.11
C SER A 318 10.57 13.47 15.85
N ARG A 319 11.80 12.95 15.86
CA ARG A 319 12.14 11.72 16.59
C ARG A 319 11.92 11.86 18.09
N ILE A 320 12.32 12.99 18.67
CA ILE A 320 12.10 13.23 20.10
C ILE A 320 10.61 13.37 20.39
N GLU A 321 9.85 14.08 19.56
CA GLU A 321 8.40 14.20 19.69
C GLU A 321 7.71 12.83 19.65
N GLU A 322 8.09 11.96 18.72
CA GLU A 322 7.60 10.57 18.62
C GLU A 322 7.94 9.75 19.87
N HIS A 323 9.19 9.83 20.33
CA HIS A 323 9.62 9.11 21.53
C HIS A 323 8.89 9.59 22.78
N MET A 324 8.71 10.90 22.93
CA MET A 324 7.97 11.50 24.05
C MET A 324 6.49 11.11 24.01
N ALA A 325 5.87 11.12 22.83
CA ALA A 325 4.49 10.66 22.66
C ALA A 325 4.34 9.17 23.03
N TYR A 326 5.30 8.31 22.65
CA TYR A 326 5.33 6.91 23.06
C TYR A 326 5.43 6.75 24.59
N LEU A 327 6.32 7.50 25.24
CA LEU A 327 6.47 7.46 26.70
C LEU A 327 5.21 7.95 27.41
N GLU A 328 4.56 9.00 26.90
CA GLU A 328 3.30 9.51 27.43
C GLU A 328 2.16 8.50 27.28
N ALA A 329 2.02 7.89 26.10
CA ALA A 329 1.02 6.84 25.87
C ALA A 329 1.24 5.65 26.82
N ARG A 330 2.49 5.21 27.00
CA ARG A 330 2.85 4.13 27.94
C ARG A 330 2.53 4.49 29.39
N ARG A 331 2.78 5.74 29.79
CA ARG A 331 2.43 6.27 31.11
C ARG A 331 0.92 6.25 31.33
N LEU A 332 0.14 6.72 30.36
CA LEU A 332 -1.33 6.72 30.43
C LEU A 332 -1.88 5.29 30.54
N ALA A 333 -1.39 4.36 29.72
CA ALA A 333 -1.80 2.95 29.78
C ALA A 333 -1.53 2.30 31.15
N ARG A 334 -0.39 2.61 31.79
CA ARG A 334 -0.09 2.16 33.15
C ARG A 334 -1.05 2.74 34.20
N LEU A 335 -1.40 4.02 34.08
CA LEU A 335 -2.36 4.67 34.97
C LEU A 335 -3.76 4.08 34.82
N GLU A 336 -4.19 3.77 33.60
CA GLU A 336 -5.48 3.11 33.33
C GLU A 336 -5.53 1.67 33.87
N ALA A 337 -4.39 0.97 33.88
CA ALA A 337 -4.27 -0.37 34.44
C ALA A 337 -4.26 -0.42 35.98
N GLY A 338 -4.28 0.74 36.67
CA GLY A 338 -4.29 0.79 38.13
C GLY A 338 -2.97 0.35 38.79
N MET A 339 -1.86 0.33 38.05
CA MET A 339 -0.54 0.04 38.62
C MET A 339 -0.11 1.18 39.54
N ASP A 340 0.15 0.87 40.82
CA ASP A 340 0.48 1.84 41.87
C ASP A 340 1.72 2.69 41.53
N GLN A 341 1.73 3.92 42.04
CA GLN A 341 2.76 4.93 41.75
C GLN A 341 4.16 4.58 42.27
N ASP A 342 4.30 3.62 43.17
CA ASP A 342 5.55 3.34 43.87
C ASP A 342 6.63 2.72 42.97
N ASP A 343 6.26 2.03 41.88
CA ASP A 343 7.22 1.51 40.89
C ASP A 343 7.66 2.57 39.84
N ASN A 344 7.07 3.77 39.85
CA ASN A 344 7.39 4.84 38.90
C ASN A 344 8.55 5.75 39.33
N GLU A 345 9.14 5.60 40.52
CA GLU A 345 10.18 6.53 41.01
C GLU A 345 11.43 6.55 40.11
N ALA A 346 11.80 5.43 39.47
CA ALA A 346 12.96 5.38 38.59
C ALA A 346 12.77 6.20 37.30
N ASP A 347 11.61 6.08 36.64
CA ASP A 347 11.28 6.84 35.42
C ASP A 347 10.93 8.30 35.72
N ALA A 348 10.27 8.58 36.86
CA ALA A 348 9.86 9.93 37.26
C ALA A 348 11.05 10.81 37.69
N SER A 349 12.11 10.22 38.24
CA SER A 349 13.31 10.95 38.69
C SER A 349 14.09 11.64 37.55
N LEU A 350 13.97 11.14 36.32
CA LEU A 350 14.67 11.67 35.15
C LEU A 350 13.93 12.83 34.47
N PHE A 351 12.60 12.90 34.58
CA PHE A 351 11.78 13.79 33.74
C PHE A 351 10.80 14.70 34.48
N GLY A 352 10.66 14.55 35.80
CA GLY A 352 9.79 15.40 36.62
C GLY A 352 8.29 15.15 36.39
N ASN A 353 7.44 15.68 37.28
CA ASN A 353 5.99 15.44 37.26
C ASN A 353 5.22 16.23 36.17
N GLY A 354 5.93 16.89 35.24
CA GLY A 354 5.34 17.72 34.19
C GLY A 354 5.02 16.94 32.91
N PRO A 355 4.32 17.57 31.94
CA PRO A 355 4.27 17.09 30.57
C PRO A 355 5.69 17.06 29.97
N PHE A 356 5.93 16.10 29.10
CA PHE A 356 7.20 15.93 28.40
C PHE A 356 7.40 17.09 27.40
N GLU A 357 8.29 18.05 27.71
CA GLU A 357 8.63 19.16 26.81
C GLU A 357 9.85 18.83 25.95
N VAL A 358 9.74 19.06 24.63
CA VAL A 358 10.86 18.94 23.71
C VAL A 358 11.74 20.18 23.79
N THR A 359 12.96 20.03 24.28
CA THR A 359 13.91 21.13 24.46
C THR A 359 14.99 21.17 23.38
N ASP A 360 15.52 22.36 23.10
CA ASP A 360 16.66 22.55 22.19
C ASP A 360 17.89 21.71 22.59
N GLU A 361 18.09 21.47 23.89
CA GLU A 361 19.19 20.63 24.40
C GLU A 361 19.02 19.16 24.02
N LEU A 362 17.79 18.63 24.11
CA LEU A 362 17.48 17.27 23.67
C LEU A 362 17.68 17.13 22.16
N ILE A 363 17.23 18.10 21.37
CA ILE A 363 17.40 18.09 19.91
C ILE A 363 18.89 18.11 19.54
N ARG A 364 19.69 18.96 20.18
CA ARG A 364 21.15 18.97 19.98
C ARG A 364 21.81 17.67 20.41
N HIS A 365 21.34 17.06 21.50
CA HIS A 365 21.85 15.77 21.95
C HIS A 365 21.57 14.67 20.93
N GLU A 366 20.36 14.63 20.37
CA GLU A 366 19.99 13.67 19.32
C GLU A 366 20.82 13.87 18.04
N ILE A 367 21.00 15.11 17.58
CA ILE A 367 21.89 15.41 16.45
C ILE A 367 23.32 14.92 16.74
N LYS A 368 23.81 15.17 17.96
CA LYS A 368 25.15 14.72 18.39
C LYS A 368 25.25 13.20 18.44
N ILE A 369 24.22 12.50 18.90
CA ILE A 369 24.15 11.03 18.86
C ILE A 369 24.23 10.53 17.41
N ILE A 370 23.49 11.16 16.49
CA ILE A 370 23.52 10.81 15.08
C ILE A 370 24.91 11.06 14.48
N ASP A 371 25.55 12.19 14.79
CA ASP A 371 26.87 12.56 14.28
C ASP A 371 28.02 11.72 14.85
N GLU A 372 28.01 11.44 16.16
CA GLU A 372 29.14 10.80 16.85
C GLU A 372 29.02 9.26 16.94
N TRP A 373 27.79 8.74 17.09
CA TRP A 373 27.61 7.34 17.56
C TRP A 373 27.17 6.37 16.49
N GLY A 374 26.77 6.78 15.29
CA GLY A 374 26.40 5.77 14.30
C GLY A 374 25.07 5.03 14.58
N LEU A 375 24.39 5.28 15.72
CA LEU A 375 23.22 4.54 16.25
C LEU A 375 21.84 4.71 15.59
#